data_AF-A0A6M0J3Q9-F1
#
_entry.id   AF-A0A6M0J3Q9-F1
#
_cell.length_a   1.000
_cell.length_b   1.000
_cell.length_c   1.000
_cell.angle_alpha   90.00
_cell.angle_beta   90.00
_cell.angle_gamma   90.00
#
_symmetry.space_group_name_H-M   'P 1'
#
loop_
_entity.id
_entity.type
_entity.pdbx_description
1 polymer ?
#
loop_
_entity_poly.entity_id
_entity_poly.type
_entity_poly.pdbx_seq_one_letter_code
_entity_poly.pdbx_strand_id
1 'polypeptide(L)'
;MAQFTTVQAEEFERILGFFAFSSLIRTELTSNYSDTVVDRTLTILDELVIIDDLLKEALSLSYVKESRGQTKFSYSSHVAHLKSEGTRLLTELGQLLKVGVHYNKYSPISKRNSTVAYW
;
A
#
# COMPACT_ATOMS: atom_id res chain seq x y z
N MET A 1 -6.54 13.55 -21.32
CA MET A 1 -6.18 14.30 -20.09
C MET A 1 -7.31 14.05 -19.13
N ALA A 2 -7.07 13.08 -18.25
CA ALA A 2 -8.03 12.65 -17.25
C ALA A 2 -7.66 13.23 -15.90
N GLN A 3 -8.68 13.47 -15.09
CA GLN A 3 -8.56 13.96 -13.73
C GLN A 3 -9.13 12.91 -12.80
N PHE A 4 -8.49 12.70 -11.65
CA PHE A 4 -9.02 11.82 -10.63
C PHE A 4 -10.30 12.41 -10.03
N THR A 5 -11.27 11.55 -9.75
CA THR A 5 -12.46 11.95 -8.99
C THR A 5 -12.07 12.27 -7.55
N THR A 6 -12.91 13.06 -6.87
CA THR A 6 -12.70 13.42 -5.46
C THR A 6 -12.51 12.20 -4.55
N VAL A 7 -13.26 11.12 -4.83
CA VAL A 7 -13.18 9.85 -4.08
C VAL A 7 -11.83 9.16 -4.28
N GLN A 8 -11.33 9.13 -5.52
CA GLN A 8 -10.02 8.56 -5.83
C GLN A 8 -8.89 9.37 -5.18
N ALA A 9 -8.99 10.70 -5.19
CA ALA A 9 -8.01 11.57 -4.52
C ALA A 9 -7.94 11.28 -3.02
N GLU A 10 -9.09 11.12 -2.35
CA GLU A 10 -9.16 10.77 -0.92
C GLU A 10 -8.57 9.38 -0.64
N GLU A 11 -8.80 8.42 -1.54
CA GLU A 11 -8.20 7.09 -1.43
C GLU A 11 -6.67 7.13 -1.57
N PHE A 12 -6.14 7.92 -2.51
CA PHE A 12 -4.70 8.12 -2.65
C PHE A 12 -4.08 8.81 -1.43
N GLU A 13 -4.74 9.83 -0.89
CA GLU A 13 -4.30 10.50 0.35
C GLU A 13 -4.19 9.48 1.50
N ARG A 14 -5.20 8.62 1.65
CA ARG A 14 -5.20 7.55 2.67
C ARG A 14 -4.07 6.54 2.47
N ILE A 15 -3.88 6.07 1.23
CA ILE A 15 -2.87 5.04 0.91
C ILE A 15 -1.44 5.57 1.08
N LEU A 16 -1.20 6.83 0.69
CA LEU A 16 0.10 7.49 0.86
C LEU A 16 0.36 7.94 2.31
N GLY A 17 -0.63 7.85 3.20
CA GLY A 17 -0.47 8.09 4.63
C GLY A 17 -0.78 9.52 5.08
N PHE A 18 -1.49 10.30 4.28
CA PHE A 18 -1.91 11.65 4.65
C PHE A 18 -3.25 11.59 5.40
N PHE A 19 -3.19 11.78 6.71
CA PHE A 19 -4.39 11.79 7.59
C PHE A 19 -5.11 13.14 7.64
N ALA A 20 -4.47 14.21 7.20
CA ALA A 20 -5.03 15.55 7.16
C ALA A 20 -5.02 16.08 5.73
N PHE A 21 -6.13 16.72 5.33
CA PHE A 21 -6.27 17.37 4.04
C PHE A 21 -5.13 18.38 3.83
N SER A 22 -4.19 18.03 2.96
CA SER A 22 -3.15 18.96 2.51
C SER A 22 -3.62 19.57 1.20
N SER A 23 -3.86 20.88 1.21
CA SER A 23 -4.27 21.63 0.01
C SER A 23 -3.27 21.43 -1.14
N LEU A 24 -1.98 21.31 -0.82
CA LEU A 24 -0.89 21.13 -1.77
C LEU A 24 -0.98 19.76 -2.46
N ILE A 25 -1.28 18.69 -1.71
CA ILE A 25 -1.45 17.34 -2.25
C ILE A 25 -2.71 17.26 -3.10
N ARG A 26 -3.80 17.90 -2.65
CA ARG A 26 -5.04 17.96 -3.43
C ARG A 26 -4.83 18.70 -4.75
N THR A 27 -4.02 19.75 -4.79
CA THR A 27 -3.65 20.43 -6.04
C THR A 27 -2.87 19.50 -6.98
N GLU A 28 -1.89 18.75 -6.47
CA GLU A 28 -1.16 17.77 -7.29
C GLU A 28 -2.07 16.63 -7.77
N LEU A 29 -2.96 16.10 -6.93
CA LEU A 29 -3.91 15.03 -7.30
C LEU A 29 -5.00 15.50 -8.27
N THR A 30 -5.39 16.78 -8.21
CA THR A 30 -6.34 17.38 -9.15
C THR A 30 -5.68 17.90 -10.43
N SER A 31 -4.36 17.71 -10.57
CA SER A 31 -3.64 18.06 -11.78
C SER A 31 -4.06 17.19 -12.97
N ASN A 32 -3.80 17.68 -14.18
CA ASN A 32 -4.08 16.92 -15.39
C ASN A 32 -2.98 15.87 -15.60
N TYR A 33 -3.36 14.60 -15.53
CA TYR A 33 -2.48 13.48 -15.83
C TYR A 33 -2.73 12.95 -17.25
N SER A 34 -1.72 12.28 -17.81
CA SER A 34 -1.93 11.50 -19.03
C SER A 34 -2.77 10.27 -18.71
N ASP A 35 -3.55 9.81 -19.68
CA ASP A 35 -4.45 8.68 -19.49
C ASP A 35 -3.65 7.40 -19.11
N THR A 36 -2.41 7.28 -19.61
CA THR A 36 -1.46 6.23 -19.22
C THR A 36 -1.05 6.26 -17.75
N VAL A 37 -0.91 7.43 -17.15
CA VAL A 37 -0.58 7.57 -15.72
C VAL A 37 -1.79 7.18 -14.89
N VAL A 38 -2.98 7.62 -15.28
CA VAL A 38 -4.24 7.27 -14.62
C VAL A 38 -4.45 5.76 -14.63
N ASP A 39 -4.33 5.10 -15.79
CA ASP A 39 -4.47 3.65 -15.91
C ASP A 39 -3.45 2.90 -15.05
N ARG A 40 -2.19 3.33 -15.04
CA ARG A 40 -1.16 2.69 -14.21
C ARG A 40 -1.42 2.90 -12.72
N THR A 41 -1.85 4.08 -12.29
CA THR A 41 -2.20 4.32 -10.88
C THR A 41 -3.38 3.47 -10.41
N LEU A 42 -4.40 3.28 -11.24
CA LEU A 42 -5.51 2.38 -10.93
C LEU A 42 -5.05 0.92 -10.87
N THR A 43 -4.20 0.50 -11.81
CA THR A 43 -3.60 -0.84 -11.78
C THR A 43 -2.79 -1.07 -10.50
N ILE A 44 -2.02 -0.08 -10.06
CA ILE A 44 -1.26 -0.16 -8.81
C ILE A 44 -2.19 -0.29 -7.60
N LEU A 45 -3.34 0.39 -7.59
CA LEU A 45 -4.34 0.22 -6.52
C LEU A 45 -4.84 -1.22 -6.46
N ASP A 46 -5.19 -1.80 -7.61
CA ASP A 46 -5.62 -3.20 -7.69
C ASP A 46 -4.52 -4.17 -7.22
N GLU A 47 -3.27 -3.95 -7.66
CA GLU A 47 -2.11 -4.74 -7.24
C GLU A 47 -1.88 -4.63 -5.71
N LEU A 48 -2.06 -3.45 -5.12
CA LEU A 48 -1.94 -3.24 -3.67
C LEU A 48 -3.03 -3.98 -2.88
N VAL A 49 -4.26 -4.03 -3.39
CA VAL A 49 -5.36 -4.81 -2.80
C VAL A 49 -5.03 -6.30 -2.83
N ILE A 50 -4.49 -6.80 -3.95
CA ILE A 50 -4.06 -8.19 -4.10
C ILE A 50 -2.96 -8.53 -3.08
N ILE A 51 -1.97 -7.65 -2.88
CA ILE A 51 -0.91 -7.86 -1.88
C ILE A 51 -1.49 -7.94 -0.47
N ASP A 52 -2.46 -7.08 -0.13
CA ASP A 52 -3.10 -7.11 1.18
C ASP A 52 -3.88 -8.42 1.40
N ASP A 53 -4.54 -8.93 0.37
CA ASP A 53 -5.26 -10.20 0.44
C ASP A 53 -4.31 -11.40 0.53
N LEU A 54 -3.20 -11.40 -0.20
CA LEU A 54 -2.14 -12.41 -0.07
C LEU A 54 -1.48 -12.40 1.32
N LEU A 55 -1.35 -11.22 1.94
CA LEU A 55 -0.87 -11.10 3.32
C LEU A 55 -1.86 -11.69 4.33
N LYS A 56 -3.17 -11.46 4.15
CA LYS A 56 -4.23 -12.08 4.97
C LYS A 56 -4.28 -13.60 4.79
N GLU A 57 -4.13 -14.07 3.56
CA GLU A 57 -4.08 -15.50 3.23
C GLU A 57 -2.84 -16.15 3.88
N ALA A 58 -1.67 -15.52 3.76
CA ALA A 58 -0.45 -16.02 4.39
C ALA A 58 -0.62 -16.16 5.91
N LEU A 59 -1.29 -15.21 6.56
CA LEU A 59 -1.63 -15.28 7.99
C LEU A 59 -2.53 -16.48 8.29
N SER A 60 -3.59 -16.67 7.51
CA SER A 60 -4.54 -17.78 7.66
C SER A 60 -3.87 -19.15 7.45
N LEU A 61 -3.01 -19.28 6.44
CA LEU A 61 -2.27 -20.50 6.15
C LEU A 61 -1.21 -20.81 7.22
N SER A 62 -0.58 -19.80 7.80
CA SER A 62 0.38 -19.99 8.89
C SER A 62 -0.29 -20.59 10.13
N TYR A 63 -1.46 -20.07 10.51
CA TYR A 63 -2.25 -20.57 11.64
C TYR A 63 -2.66 -22.04 11.47
N VAL A 64 -3.08 -22.42 10.25
CA VAL A 64 -3.46 -23.81 9.93
C VAL A 64 -2.24 -24.75 9.93
N LYS A 65 -1.07 -24.32 9.46
CA LYS A 65 0.14 -25.16 9.42
C LYS A 65 0.77 -25.41 10.79
N GLU A 66 0.79 -24.40 11.68
CA GLU A 66 1.23 -24.60 13.07
C GLU A 66 0.42 -25.70 13.78
N SER A 67 -0.89 -25.80 13.49
CA SER A 67 -1.75 -26.84 14.06
C SER A 67 -1.50 -28.27 13.53
N ARG A 68 -0.79 -28.42 12.39
CA ARG A 68 -0.64 -29.71 11.68
C ARG A 68 0.80 -30.19 11.52
N GLY A 69 1.79 -29.45 12.05
CA GLY A 69 3.18 -29.93 12.22
C GLY A 69 3.94 -30.31 10.94
N GLN A 70 3.44 -29.99 9.74
CA GLN A 70 4.06 -30.36 8.47
C GLN A 70 4.54 -29.16 7.64
N THR A 71 5.76 -29.33 7.13
CA THR A 71 6.46 -28.59 6.06
C THR A 71 6.74 -27.11 6.32
N LYS A 72 8.04 -26.78 6.37
CA LYS A 72 8.62 -25.43 6.55
C LYS A 72 8.22 -24.49 5.41
N PHE A 73 6.99 -24.01 5.41
CA PHE A 73 6.65 -22.78 4.72
C PHE A 73 7.36 -21.64 5.47
N SER A 74 8.34 -21.00 4.83
CA SER A 74 9.00 -19.83 5.42
C SER A 74 8.06 -18.64 5.31
N TYR A 75 7.06 -18.60 6.21
CA TYR A 75 6.08 -17.54 6.32
C TYR A 75 6.76 -16.16 6.37
N SER A 76 7.85 -16.04 7.13
CA SER A 76 8.63 -14.82 7.25
C SER A 76 9.21 -14.36 5.91
N SER A 77 9.77 -15.26 5.11
CA SER A 77 10.30 -14.93 3.77
C SER A 77 9.20 -14.52 2.80
N HIS A 78 8.06 -15.21 2.82
CA HIS A 78 6.92 -14.89 1.97
C HIS A 78 6.32 -13.52 2.30
N VAL A 79 6.09 -13.25 3.59
CA VAL A 79 5.59 -11.95 4.06
C VAL A 79 6.59 -10.83 3.78
N ALA A 80 7.89 -11.08 3.95
CA ALA A 80 8.92 -10.08 3.64
C ALA A 80 8.92 -9.72 2.14
N HIS A 81 8.77 -10.71 1.26
CA HIS A 81 8.65 -10.48 -0.18
C HIS A 81 7.41 -9.65 -0.51
N LEU A 82 6.23 -10.04 -0.01
CA LEU A 82 4.98 -9.30 -0.22
C LEU A 82 5.06 -7.85 0.28
N LYS A 83 5.68 -7.63 1.45
CA LYS A 83 5.90 -6.28 1.99
C LYS A 83 6.87 -5.45 1.16
N SER A 84 7.92 -6.08 0.61
CA SER A 84 8.86 -5.43 -0.30
C SER A 84 8.16 -5.00 -1.60
N GLU A 85 7.35 -5.89 -2.17
CA GLU A 85 6.53 -5.58 -3.36
C GLU A 85 5.53 -4.46 -3.09
N GLY A 86 4.80 -4.50 -1.97
CA GLY A 86 3.89 -3.43 -1.58
C GLY A 86 4.60 -2.08 -1.38
N THR A 87 5.81 -2.10 -0.82
CA THR A 87 6.64 -0.89 -0.68
C THR A 87 7.06 -0.33 -2.05
N ARG A 88 7.44 -1.21 -2.98
CA ARG A 88 7.81 -0.82 -4.35
C ARG A 88 6.64 -0.14 -5.05
N LEU A 89 5.45 -0.74 -4.97
CA LEU A 89 4.23 -0.19 -5.56
C LEU A 89 3.80 1.15 -4.94
N LEU A 90 3.90 1.31 -3.61
CA LEU A 90 3.65 2.61 -2.97
C LEU A 90 4.63 3.68 -3.44
N THR A 91 5.90 3.31 -3.63
CA THR A 91 6.92 4.25 -4.11
C THR A 91 6.67 4.64 -5.56
N GLU A 92 6.30 3.68 -6.42
CA GLU A 92 5.90 3.92 -7.80
C GLU A 92 4.68 4.85 -7.87
N LEU A 93 3.65 4.59 -7.05
CA LEU A 93 2.45 5.41 -6.95
C LEU A 93 2.79 6.87 -6.60
N GLY A 94 3.64 7.06 -5.57
CA GLY A 94 4.08 8.40 -5.18
C GLY A 94 4.87 9.11 -6.28
N GLN A 95 5.71 8.40 -7.03
CA GLN A 95 6.44 8.97 -8.16
C GLN A 95 5.52 9.38 -9.31
N LEU A 96 4.53 8.56 -9.65
CA LEU A 96 3.56 8.85 -10.71
C LEU A 96 2.71 10.07 -10.39
N LEU A 97 2.28 10.19 -9.13
CA LEU A 97 1.47 11.30 -8.64
C LEU A 97 2.30 12.52 -8.21
N LYS A 98 3.64 12.41 -8.23
CA LYS A 98 4.57 13.42 -7.68
C LYS A 98 4.29 13.77 -6.21
N VAL A 99 3.69 12.84 -5.47
CA VAL A 99 3.39 12.98 -4.05
C VAL A 99 4.32 12.06 -3.25
N GLY A 100 5.00 12.60 -2.25
CA GLY A 100 5.83 11.78 -1.36
C GLY A 100 5.00 10.78 -0.56
N VAL A 101 5.53 9.57 -0.32
CA VAL A 101 4.89 8.60 0.60
C VAL A 101 5.15 9.04 2.04
N HIS A 102 4.10 9.46 2.75
CA HIS A 102 4.22 9.89 4.15
C HIS A 102 4.35 8.71 5.10
N TYR A 103 3.55 7.65 4.89
CA TYR A 103 3.58 6.45 5.71
C TYR A 103 3.54 5.21 4.82
N ASN A 104 4.46 4.28 5.06
CA ASN A 104 4.50 2.99 4.38
C ASN A 104 4.00 1.89 5.32
N LYS A 105 2.78 1.39 5.08
CA LYS A 105 2.17 0.32 5.88
C LYS A 105 2.93 -1.02 5.81
N TYR A 106 3.70 -1.26 4.74
CA TYR A 106 4.44 -2.50 4.54
C TYR A 106 5.82 -2.50 5.22
N SER A 107 6.36 -1.30 5.45
CA SER A 107 7.62 -1.10 6.17
C SER A 107 7.40 -0.04 7.26
N PRO A 108 6.67 -0.37 8.34
CA PRO A 108 6.58 0.52 9.48
C PRO A 108 8.02 0.71 9.98
N ILE A 109 8.49 1.95 10.01
CA ILE A 109 9.84 2.29 10.46
C ILE A 109 10.02 1.67 11.86
N SER A 110 10.75 0.57 11.90
CA SER A 110 11.24 -0.01 13.15
C SER A 110 12.24 0.99 13.70
N LYS A 111 11.78 1.84 14.62
CA LYS A 111 12.54 2.40 15.74
C LYS A 111 11.63 3.24 16.62
N ARG A 112 11.33 2.69 17.82
CA ARG A 112 10.68 3.32 18.98
C ARG A 112 9.23 3.77 18.80
N ASN A 113 8.30 2.81 18.88
CA ASN A 113 7.20 2.85 19.85
C ASN A 113 6.33 1.61 19.63
N SER A 114 6.53 0.63 20.51
CA SER A 114 5.74 -0.60 20.61
C SER A 114 4.34 -0.29 21.19
N THR A 115 3.55 0.56 20.53
CA THR A 115 2.13 0.74 20.87
C THR A 115 1.40 1.42 19.71
N VAL A 116 1.17 0.69 18.62
CA VAL A 116 0.06 1.01 17.72
C VAL A 116 -0.84 -0.21 17.73
N ALA A 117 -1.81 -0.18 18.65
CA ALA A 117 -2.93 -1.10 18.65
C ALA A 117 -3.83 -0.71 17.48
N TYR A 118 -4.09 -1.65 16.58
CA TYR A 118 -5.10 -1.50 15.54
C TYR A 118 -6.49 -1.68 16.18
N TRP A 119 -7.37 -0.71 15.94
CA TRP A 119 -8.84 -0.88 15.92
C TRP A 119 -9.29 -0.87 14.47
#